data_AF-A0A7C4S6N3-F1
#
_entry.id   AF-A0A7C4S6N3-F1
#
_cell.length_a   1.000
_cell.length_b   1.000
_cell.length_c   1.000
_cell.angle_alpha   90.00
_cell.angle_beta   90.00
_cell.angle_gamma   90.00
#
_symmetry.space_group_name_H-M   'P 1'
#
loop_
_entity.id
_entity.type
_entity.pdbx_description
1 polymer ?
#
loop_
_entity_poly.entity_id
_entity_poly.type
_entity_poly.pdbx_seq_one_letter_code
_entity_poly.pdbx_strand_id
1 'polypeptide(L)' 'MEKMILIKKGAEAELYKGFWMEREVVIKRRITKPYRNPDLDKYIRITRTSIEARSLTNARALGIPTPI' A
#
# COMPACT_ATOMS: atom_id res chain seq x y z
N MET A 1 13.26 15.13 -5.75
CA MET A 1 12.28 14.12 -5.31
C MET A 1 12.77 13.59 -3.96
N GLU A 2 12.02 13.79 -2.89
CA GLU A 2 12.41 13.26 -1.58
C GLU A 2 12.67 11.76 -1.67
N LYS A 3 13.76 11.33 -1.03
CA LYS A 3 14.25 9.96 -1.11
C LYS A 3 13.34 9.07 -0.27
N MET A 4 12.54 8.24 -0.93
CA MET A 4 11.74 7.22 -0.24
C MET A 4 12.67 6.17 0.38
N ILE A 5 12.59 5.99 1.69
CA ILE A 5 13.46 5.04 2.43
C ILE A 5 12.70 3.74 2.63
N LEU A 6 13.22 2.61 2.13
CA LEU A 6 12.60 1.31 2.36
C LEU A 6 12.67 0.97 3.86
N ILE A 7 11.52 0.79 4.51
CA ILE A 7 11.40 0.39 5.91
C ILE A 7 11.36 -1.13 6.02
N LYS A 8 10.54 -1.77 5.17
CA LYS A 8 10.32 -3.23 5.24
C LYS A 8 9.89 -3.80 3.89
N LYS A 9 10.40 -4.99 3.57
CA LYS A 9 10.00 -5.78 2.41
C LYS A 9 9.24 -7.02 2.86
N GLY A 10 8.04 -7.21 2.35
CA GLY A 10 7.21 -8.39 2.60
C GLY A 10 6.97 -9.21 1.34
N ALA A 11 6.22 -10.31 1.50
CA ALA A 11 5.83 -11.16 0.39
C ALA A 11 4.95 -10.41 -0.64
N GLU A 12 4.10 -9.50 -0.19
CA GLU A 12 3.13 -8.83 -1.08
C GLU A 12 3.51 -7.40 -1.46
N ALA A 13 4.14 -6.66 -0.55
CA ALA A 13 4.44 -5.24 -0.73
C ALA A 13 5.75 -4.83 -0.06
N GLU A 14 6.31 -3.74 -0.58
CA GLU A 14 7.41 -2.98 0.02
C GLU A 14 6.83 -1.74 0.71
N LEU A 15 7.26 -1.46 1.94
CA LEU A 15 6.88 -0.30 2.73
C LEU A 15 8.01 0.71 2.74
N TYR A 16 7.70 1.95 2.39
CA TYR A 16 8.65 3.06 2.36
C TYR A 16 8.23 4.16 3.35
N LYS A 17 9.20 4.79 4.00
CA LYS A 17 9.01 6.08 4.66
C LYS A 17 9.07 7.16 3.59
N GLY A 18 8.11 8.07 3.63
CA GLY A 18 8.07 9.24 2.76
C GLY A 18 7.51 10.45 3.48
N PHE A 19 7.43 11.54 2.74
CA PHE A 19 6.82 12.78 3.20
C PHE A 19 5.81 13.23 2.13
N TRP A 20 4.59 13.55 2.56
CA TRP A 20 3.50 13.95 1.67
C TRP A 20 2.54 14.85 2.41
N MET A 21 2.10 15.94 1.77
CA MET A 21 1.23 16.96 2.39
C MET A 21 1.73 17.42 3.77
N GLU A 22 3.02 17.74 3.86
CA GLU A 22 3.67 18.21 5.11
C GLU A 22 3.62 17.20 6.27
N ARG A 23 3.41 15.91 5.97
CA ARG A 23 3.32 14.83 6.95
C ARG A 23 4.25 13.68 6.61
N GLU A 24 4.80 13.06 7.65
CA GLU A 24 5.46 11.76 7.50
C GLU A 24 4.41 10.70 7.14
N VAL A 25 4.70 9.90 6.11
CA VAL A 25 3.77 8.87 5.61
C VAL A 25 4.48 7.54 5.40
N VAL A 26 3.69 6.46 5.39
CA VAL A 26 4.13 5.13 4.96
C VAL A 26 3.51 4.83 3.60
N ILE A 27 4.36 4.61 2.60
CA ILE A 27 3.96 4.28 1.24
C ILE A 27 4.03 2.76 1.07
N LYS A 28 2.89 2.12 0.84
CA LYS A 28 2.80 0.68 0.59
C LYS A 28 2.72 0.38 -0.90
N ARG A 29 3.82 -0.14 -1.46
CA ARG A 29 3.93 -0.48 -2.89
C ARG A 29 3.82 -1.98 -3.11
N ARG A 30 2.72 -2.44 -3.72
CA ARG A 30 2.60 -3.83 -4.18
C ARG A 30 3.48 -4.03 -5.41
N ILE A 31 4.46 -4.94 -5.32
CA ILE A 31 5.42 -5.27 -6.39
C ILE A 31 4.82 -6.29 -7.36
N THR A 32 5.32 -6.29 -8.61
CA THR A 32 4.95 -7.31 -9.59
C THR A 32 5.35 -8.71 -9.12
N LYS A 33 4.56 -9.71 -9.50
CA LYS A 33 4.90 -11.12 -9.33
C LYS A 33 5.20 -11.75 -10.69
N PRO A 34 6.48 -11.98 -11.03
CA PRO A 34 6.88 -12.45 -12.37
C PRO A 34 6.30 -13.81 -12.76
N TYR A 35 5.93 -14.63 -11.77
CA TYR A 35 5.32 -15.94 -11.99
C TYR A 35 3.86 -15.87 -12.43
N ARG A 36 3.22 -14.69 -12.45
CA ARG A 36 1.82 -14.52 -12.87
C ARG A 36 1.74 -13.95 -14.27
N ASN A 37 0.64 -14.23 -14.97
CA ASN A 37 0.28 -13.48 -16.16
C ASN A 37 0.23 -11.97 -15.84
N PRO A 38 0.82 -11.09 -16.68
CA PRO A 38 0.91 -9.65 -16.40
C PRO A 38 -0.43 -8.95 -16.16
N ASP A 39 -1.46 -9.29 -16.94
CA ASP A 39 -2.79 -8.68 -16.82
C ASP A 39 -3.46 -9.10 -15.52
N LEU A 40 -3.32 -10.38 -15.16
CA LEU A 40 -3.80 -10.90 -13.89
C LEU A 40 -3.08 -10.25 -12.70
N ASP A 41 -1.76 -10.11 -12.74
CA ASP A 41 -1.00 -9.48 -11.66
C ASP A 41 -1.41 -8.00 -11.49
N LYS A 42 -1.55 -7.27 -12.60
CA LYS A 42 -2.05 -5.90 -12.60
C LYS A 42 -3.44 -5.80 -11.98
N TYR A 43 -4.36 -6.65 -12.41
CA TYR A 43 -5.72 -6.71 -11.88
C TYR A 43 -5.73 -6.98 -10.36
N ILE A 44 -4.99 -7.99 -9.90
CA ILE A 44 -4.89 -8.36 -8.47
C ILE A 44 -4.33 -7.19 -7.66
N ARG A 45 -3.24 -6.56 -8.12
CA ARG A 45 -2.59 -5.46 -7.39
C ARG A 45 -3.50 -4.25 -7.26
N ILE A 46 -4.19 -3.86 -8.32
CA ILE A 46 -5.14 -2.74 -8.30
C ILE A 46 -6.29 -3.06 -7.35
N THR A 47 -6.95 -4.20 -7.56
CA THR A 47 -8.12 -4.62 -6.78
C THR A 47 -7.80 -4.71 -5.28
N ARG A 48 -6.70 -5.34 -4.90
CA ARG A 48 -6.29 -5.44 -3.49
C ARG A 48 -5.90 -4.11 -2.87
N THR A 49 -5.39 -3.16 -3.65
CA THR A 49 -5.07 -1.82 -3.15
C THR A 49 -6.36 -1.03 -2.88
N SER A 50 -7.33 -1.08 -3.81
CA SER A 50 -8.64 -0.46 -3.63
C SER A 50 -9.43 -1.06 -2.47
N ILE A 51 -9.40 -2.39 -2.32
CA ILE A 51 -10.04 -3.08 -1.18
C ILE A 51 -9.38 -2.66 0.13
N GLU A 52 -8.05 -2.63 0.20
CA GLU A 52 -7.34 -2.24 1.43
C GLU A 52 -7.70 -0.82 1.88
N ALA A 53 -7.68 0.15 0.96
CA ALA A 53 -8.08 1.52 1.26
C ALA A 53 -9.51 1.58 1.81
N ARG A 54 -10.45 0.87 1.16
CA ARG A 54 -11.85 0.80 1.60
C ARG A 54 -12.00 0.15 2.97
N SER A 55 -11.29 -0.96 3.21
CA SER A 55 -11.31 -1.66 4.50
C SER A 55 -10.77 -0.77 5.63
N LEU A 56 -9.71 0.00 5.38
CA LEU A 56 -9.17 0.94 6.36
C LEU A 56 -10.16 2.06 6.69
N THR A 57 -10.82 2.63 5.68
CA THR A 57 -11.86 3.65 5.86
C THR A 57 -13.07 3.08 6.62
N ASN A 58 -13.55 1.90 6.25
CA ASN A 58 -14.69 1.25 6.91
C ASN A 58 -14.37 0.91 8.36
N ALA A 59 -13.20 0.34 8.64
CA ALA A 59 -12.78 0.03 10.01
C ALA A 59 -12.69 1.31 10.86
N ARG A 60 -12.17 2.41 10.30
CA ARG A 60 -12.15 3.70 11.01
C ARG A 60 -13.55 4.22 11.33
N ALA A 61 -14.48 4.14 10.38
CA ALA A 61 -15.86 4.60 10.59
C ALA A 61 -16.54 3.86 11.76
N LEU A 62 -16.07 2.66 12.09
CA LEU A 62 -16.51 1.86 13.25
C LEU A 62 -15.72 2.14 14.54
N GLY A 63 -14.85 3.15 14.55
CA GLY A 63 -14.02 3.51 15.71
C GLY A 63 -12.76 2.67 15.90
N ILE A 64 -12.40 1.81 14.92
CA ILE A 64 -11.18 0.99 15.01
C ILE A 64 -9.95 1.86 14.66
N PRO A 65 -8.89 1.86 15.49
CA PRO A 65 -7.65 2.56 15.18
C PRO A 65 -6.99 2.02 13.91
N THR A 66 -6.85 2.87 12.88
CA THR A 66 -6.22 2.54 11.60
C THR A 66 -5.28 3.65 11.13
N PRO A 67 -4.29 3.38 10.25
CA PRO A 67 -3.43 4.41 9.66
C PRO A 67 -4.21 5.48 8.87
N ILE A 68 -3.91 6.77 9.08
CA ILE A 68 -4.54 7.96 8.44
C ILE A 68 -3.71 8.44 7.25
#